data_AF-A0A0F8CZV8-F1
#
_entry.id   AF-A0A0F8CZV8-F1
#
_cell.length_a   1.000
_cell.length_b   1.000
_cell.length_c   1.000
_cell.angle_alpha   90.00
_cell.angle_beta   90.00
_cell.angle_gamma   90.00
#
_symmetry.space_group_name_H-M   'P 1'
#
loop_
_entity.id
_entity.type
_entity.pdbx_description
1 polymer ?
#
loop_
_entity_poly.entity_id
_entity_poly.type
_entity_poly.pdbx_seq_one_letter_code
_entity_poly.pdbx_strand_id
1 'polypeptide(L)'
;MESLYPFITKGGIAASNHEIIETDFDIPPSEFLKFAEFDLIAEYEHHLVNSLSNTKRAIDSQLDSLLIGFGLSEKSKRWRFPKKIEFLNSIGIISPRILNKINRKRNLLEHEYKNPNKEEVEDALDIATLFVSYTNKYLSPALVECELFDDKELWNEPPSVLRDEKLQYVTITLDWRNSKLIFDFPSSTRNTNGKYDHIVEELTANDTDYDEYLKFYLSLYDIIHR
;
A
#
# COMPACT_ATOMS: atom_id res chain seq x y z
N MET A 1 -11.69 13.84 8.05
CA MET A 1 -11.94 13.66 6.61
C MET A 1 -12.52 14.90 5.94
N GLU A 2 -13.57 15.53 6.46
CA GLU A 2 -14.12 16.78 5.87
C GLU A 2 -13.08 17.91 5.73
N SER A 3 -12.17 18.04 6.71
CA SER A 3 -11.05 18.99 6.68
C SER A 3 -10.07 18.79 5.52
N LEU A 4 -9.98 17.58 4.96
CA LEU A 4 -9.07 17.23 3.86
C LEU A 4 -9.72 17.44 2.48
N TYR A 5 -11.03 17.62 2.41
CA TYR A 5 -11.77 17.73 1.15
C TYR A 5 -11.30 18.88 0.24
N PRO A 6 -11.01 20.11 0.75
CA PRO A 6 -10.51 21.21 -0.09
C PRO A 6 -9.18 20.87 -0.79
N PHE A 7 -8.25 20.26 -0.05
CA PHE A 7 -6.90 19.91 -0.50
C PHE A 7 -6.87 18.93 -1.68
N ILE A 8 -7.93 18.13 -1.86
CA ILE A 8 -8.02 17.16 -2.97
C ILE A 8 -8.87 17.68 -4.12
N THR A 9 -9.94 18.43 -3.81
CA THR A 9 -10.91 18.82 -4.83
C THR A 9 -10.57 20.11 -5.54
N LYS A 10 -9.91 21.04 -4.84
CA LYS A 10 -9.48 22.35 -5.35
C LYS A 10 -7.97 22.50 -5.35
N GLY A 11 -7.32 21.70 -4.51
CA GLY A 11 -5.90 21.71 -4.29
C GLY A 11 -5.08 20.83 -5.22
N GLY A 12 -3.95 20.38 -4.70
CA GLY A 12 -3.02 19.48 -5.38
C GLY A 12 -1.87 19.07 -4.47
N ILE A 13 -0.87 18.41 -5.07
CA ILE A 13 0.32 17.92 -4.37
C ILE A 13 1.45 18.93 -4.59
N ALA A 14 1.98 19.47 -3.49
CA ALA A 14 3.14 20.36 -3.50
C ALA A 14 4.44 19.56 -3.52
N ALA A 15 4.54 18.56 -2.65
CA ALA A 15 5.72 17.72 -2.50
C ALA A 15 5.34 16.30 -2.04
N SER A 16 6.21 15.34 -2.30
CA SER A 16 6.07 13.97 -1.81
C SER A 16 7.44 13.36 -1.53
N ASN A 17 7.53 12.63 -0.42
CA ASN A 17 8.72 11.86 -0.05
C ASN A 17 8.41 10.38 -0.11
N HIS A 18 9.42 9.62 -0.57
CA HIS A 18 9.30 8.19 -0.76
C HIS A 18 10.47 7.45 -0.11
N GLU A 19 10.21 6.25 0.38
CA GLU A 19 11.20 5.35 0.97
C GLU A 19 11.11 3.96 0.33
N ILE A 20 12.15 3.15 0.57
CA ILE A 20 12.06 1.70 0.38
C ILE A 20 11.61 1.11 1.72
N ILE A 21 10.50 0.39 1.72
CA ILE A 21 10.00 -0.35 2.88
C ILE A 21 10.66 -1.72 2.87
N GLU A 22 11.60 -1.91 3.80
CA GLU A 22 12.29 -3.17 4.00
C GLU A 22 11.51 -4.05 5.00
N THR A 23 11.41 -5.33 4.69
CA THR A 23 10.91 -6.35 5.61
C THR A 23 12.07 -7.19 6.12
N ASP A 24 11.96 -7.70 7.33
CA ASP A 24 12.95 -8.61 7.93
C ASP A 24 12.85 -10.05 7.37
N PHE A 25 12.33 -10.21 6.16
CA PHE A 25 12.16 -11.52 5.54
C PHE A 25 13.49 -11.98 4.93
N ASP A 26 13.90 -13.20 5.27
CA ASP A 26 15.10 -13.82 4.68
C ASP A 26 14.96 -14.00 3.15
N ILE A 27 13.73 -14.22 2.67
CA ILE A 27 13.41 -14.45 1.26
C ILE A 27 12.29 -13.50 0.84
N PRO A 28 12.55 -12.54 -0.06
CA PRO A 28 11.54 -11.60 -0.51
C PRO A 28 10.56 -12.24 -1.52
N PRO A 29 9.40 -11.60 -1.77
CA PRO A 29 8.39 -12.10 -2.71
C PRO A 29 8.93 -12.42 -4.10
N SER A 30 9.82 -11.57 -4.62
CA SER A 30 10.43 -11.73 -5.95
C SER A 30 11.33 -12.96 -6.05
N GLU A 31 11.98 -13.35 -4.96
CA GLU A 31 12.84 -14.53 -4.94
C GLU A 31 12.00 -15.82 -4.92
N PHE A 32 10.86 -15.82 -4.22
CA PHE A 32 9.89 -16.92 -4.33
C PHE A 32 9.32 -17.07 -5.74
N LEU A 33 9.10 -15.97 -6.48
CA LEU A 33 8.70 -16.05 -7.88
C LEU A 33 9.79 -16.71 -8.74
N LYS A 34 11.06 -16.35 -8.57
CA LYS A 34 12.17 -17.00 -9.29
C LYS A 34 12.25 -18.50 -8.99
N PHE A 35 12.08 -18.90 -7.73
CA PHE A 35 12.04 -20.32 -7.39
C PHE A 35 10.86 -21.02 -8.08
N ALA A 36 9.69 -20.38 -8.10
CA ALA A 36 8.52 -20.92 -8.79
C ALA A 36 8.74 -21.07 -10.30
N GLU A 37 9.40 -20.10 -10.94
CA GLU A 37 9.78 -20.17 -12.36
C GLU A 37 10.77 -21.31 -12.64
N PHE A 38 11.81 -21.47 -11.82
CA PHE A 38 12.77 -22.56 -11.96
C PHE A 38 12.11 -23.93 -11.78
N ASP A 39 11.22 -24.05 -10.79
CA ASP A 39 10.48 -25.29 -10.55
C ASP A 39 9.49 -25.57 -11.69
N LEU A 40 8.88 -24.56 -12.31
CA LEU A 40 7.93 -24.77 -13.40
C LEU A 40 8.58 -25.47 -14.61
N ILE A 41 9.82 -25.11 -14.93
CA ILE A 41 10.55 -25.63 -16.09
C ILE A 41 11.44 -26.84 -15.77
N ALA A 42 11.52 -27.27 -14.52
CA ALA A 42 12.36 -28.38 -14.11
C ALA A 42 11.78 -29.74 -14.54
N GLU A 43 12.65 -30.75 -14.64
CA GLU A 43 12.31 -32.08 -15.18
C GLU A 43 12.19 -33.17 -14.09
N TYR A 44 12.02 -32.78 -12.83
CA TYR A 44 11.88 -33.72 -11.70
C TYR A 44 10.42 -33.91 -11.28
N GLU A 45 10.06 -35.06 -10.72
CA GLU A 45 8.67 -35.51 -10.54
C GLU A 45 7.72 -34.52 -9.83
N HIS A 46 8.20 -33.79 -8.84
CA HIS A 46 7.39 -32.92 -7.97
C HIS A 46 7.55 -31.42 -8.27
N HIS A 47 8.04 -31.08 -9.46
CA HIS A 47 8.37 -29.69 -9.83
C HIS A 47 7.15 -28.76 -9.86
N LEU A 48 6.00 -29.22 -10.37
CA LEU A 48 4.74 -28.44 -10.35
C LEU A 48 4.23 -28.17 -8.93
N VAL A 49 4.42 -29.12 -8.00
CA VAL A 49 4.05 -28.97 -6.59
C VAL A 49 4.91 -27.89 -5.92
N ASN A 50 6.22 -27.91 -6.18
CA ASN A 50 7.14 -26.90 -5.66
C ASN A 50 6.86 -25.52 -6.27
N SER A 51 6.64 -25.46 -7.58
CA SER A 51 6.31 -24.22 -8.28
C SER A 51 5.03 -23.58 -7.75
N LEU A 52 3.95 -24.34 -7.55
CA LEU A 52 2.71 -23.85 -6.94
C LEU A 52 2.93 -23.38 -5.49
N SER A 53 3.73 -24.11 -4.72
CA SER A 53 4.04 -23.76 -3.33
C SER A 53 4.82 -22.45 -3.24
N ASN A 54 5.83 -22.26 -4.09
CA ASN A 54 6.64 -21.04 -4.16
C ASN A 54 5.82 -19.85 -4.70
N THR A 55 4.98 -20.08 -5.70
CA THR A 55 3.97 -19.09 -6.15
C THR A 55 3.09 -18.61 -4.99
N LYS A 56 2.58 -19.53 -4.17
CA LYS A 56 1.75 -19.16 -3.01
C LYS A 56 2.53 -18.37 -1.96
N ARG A 57 3.79 -18.75 -1.69
CA ARG A 57 4.69 -18.04 -0.76
C ARG A 57 5.00 -16.62 -1.24
N ALA A 58 5.20 -16.42 -2.55
CA ALA A 58 5.36 -15.08 -3.12
C ALA A 58 4.14 -14.19 -2.82
N ILE A 59 2.92 -14.72 -3.02
CA ILE A 59 1.68 -13.98 -2.71
C ILE A 59 1.59 -13.69 -1.21
N ASP A 60 1.81 -14.69 -0.35
CA ASP A 60 1.74 -14.49 1.12
C ASP A 60 2.75 -13.46 1.62
N SER A 61 4.01 -13.59 1.17
CA SER A 61 5.09 -12.67 1.52
C SER A 61 4.79 -11.25 1.02
N GLN A 62 4.22 -11.09 -0.17
CA GLN A 62 3.83 -9.78 -0.69
C GLN A 62 2.68 -9.18 0.13
N LEU A 63 1.66 -9.96 0.49
CA LEU A 63 0.57 -9.50 1.35
C LEU A 63 1.09 -9.01 2.70
N ASP A 64 2.02 -9.75 3.30
CA ASP A 64 2.61 -9.38 4.58
C ASP A 64 3.50 -8.13 4.46
N SER A 65 4.27 -8.02 3.39
CA SER A 65 5.07 -6.83 3.10
C SER A 65 4.20 -5.58 2.97
N LEU A 66 3.08 -5.68 2.25
CA LEU A 66 2.12 -4.57 2.13
C LEU A 66 1.52 -4.18 3.48
N LEU A 67 1.11 -5.16 4.29
CA LEU A 67 0.54 -4.88 5.61
C LEU A 67 1.58 -4.24 6.56
N ILE A 68 2.84 -4.68 6.50
CA ILE A 68 3.93 -4.01 7.21
C ILE A 68 4.08 -2.57 6.72
N GLY A 69 4.16 -2.36 5.41
CA GLY A 69 4.33 -1.04 4.82
C GLY A 69 3.16 -0.07 5.06
N PHE A 70 1.98 -0.59 5.39
CA PHE A 70 0.82 0.19 5.79
C PHE A 70 0.72 0.42 7.31
N GLY A 71 1.76 0.05 8.06
CA GLY A 71 1.80 0.19 9.52
C GLY A 71 0.91 -0.81 10.26
N LEU A 72 0.57 -1.94 9.65
CA LEU A 72 -0.39 -2.92 10.17
C LEU A 72 0.25 -4.23 10.63
N SER A 73 1.58 -4.28 10.79
CA SER A 73 2.32 -5.50 11.15
C SER A 73 1.70 -6.22 12.36
N GLU A 74 1.51 -5.52 13.48
CA GLU A 74 0.94 -6.12 14.70
C GLU A 74 -0.57 -6.42 14.56
N LYS A 75 -1.35 -5.51 13.95
CA LYS A 75 -2.81 -5.70 13.75
C LYS A 75 -3.10 -6.93 12.89
N SER A 76 -2.25 -7.20 11.90
CA SER A 76 -2.45 -8.22 10.88
C SER A 76 -1.78 -9.58 11.17
N LYS A 77 -0.93 -9.66 12.19
CA LYS A 77 -0.16 -10.86 12.58
C LYS A 77 -0.99 -12.14 12.71
N ARG A 78 -2.25 -12.04 13.15
CA ARG A 78 -3.17 -13.18 13.33
C ARG A 78 -4.13 -13.40 12.14
N TRP A 79 -4.06 -12.55 11.12
CA TRP A 79 -4.99 -12.62 10.01
C TRP A 79 -4.62 -13.78 9.10
N ARG A 80 -5.63 -14.56 8.73
CA ARG A 80 -5.48 -15.58 7.69
C ARG A 80 -5.59 -14.93 6.32
N PHE A 81 -5.12 -15.64 5.30
CA PHE A 81 -5.13 -15.19 3.91
C PHE A 81 -6.43 -14.51 3.46
N PRO A 82 -7.64 -15.06 3.70
CA PRO A 82 -8.88 -14.42 3.25
C PRO A 82 -9.09 -13.03 3.87
N LYS A 83 -8.76 -12.86 5.15
CA LYS A 83 -8.90 -11.59 5.86
C LYS A 83 -7.89 -10.54 5.37
N LYS A 84 -6.65 -10.93 5.06
CA LYS A 84 -5.65 -10.04 4.45
C LYS A 84 -6.15 -9.48 3.12
N ILE A 85 -6.68 -10.35 2.25
CA ILE A 85 -7.26 -9.98 0.95
C ILE A 85 -8.49 -9.08 1.11
N GLU A 86 -9.43 -9.44 1.99
CA GLU A 86 -10.62 -8.64 2.28
C GLU A 86 -10.24 -7.23 2.73
N PHE A 87 -9.30 -7.14 3.66
CA PHE A 87 -8.82 -5.87 4.18
C PHE A 87 -8.18 -5.00 3.10
N LEU A 88 -7.25 -5.54 2.31
CA LEU A 88 -6.61 -4.79 1.21
C LEU A 88 -7.65 -4.22 0.23
N ASN A 89 -8.67 -5.02 -0.13
CA ASN A 89 -9.76 -4.54 -0.98
C ASN A 89 -10.57 -3.42 -0.31
N SER A 90 -10.80 -3.49 1.01
CA SER A 90 -11.56 -2.49 1.75
C SER A 90 -10.89 -1.11 1.74
N ILE A 91 -9.56 -1.08 1.76
CA ILE A 91 -8.73 0.14 1.71
C ILE A 91 -8.34 0.56 0.28
N GLY A 92 -8.95 -0.04 -0.75
CA GLY A 92 -8.77 0.39 -2.15
C GLY A 92 -7.62 -0.28 -2.91
N ILE A 93 -6.89 -1.21 -2.28
CA ILE A 93 -5.88 -2.01 -2.97
C ILE A 93 -6.59 -3.15 -3.69
N ILE A 94 -6.76 -3.01 -5.01
CA ILE A 94 -7.40 -4.02 -5.84
C ILE A 94 -6.52 -5.27 -5.87
N SER A 95 -6.88 -6.26 -5.06
CA SER A 95 -6.29 -7.59 -5.14
C SER A 95 -7.10 -8.44 -6.13
N PRO A 96 -6.45 -9.17 -7.05
CA PRO A 96 -7.18 -10.01 -7.98
C PRO A 96 -8.00 -11.07 -7.22
N ARG A 97 -9.33 -11.13 -7.41
CA ARG A 97 -10.19 -12.19 -6.82
C ARG A 97 -9.67 -13.60 -7.13
N ILE A 98 -8.90 -13.72 -8.21
CA ILE A 98 -8.25 -14.94 -8.65
C ILE A 98 -7.15 -15.44 -7.68
N LEU A 99 -6.60 -14.60 -6.80
CA LEU A 99 -5.71 -15.04 -5.71
C LEU A 99 -6.39 -16.06 -4.77
N ASN A 100 -7.72 -15.94 -4.58
CA ASN A 100 -8.50 -16.95 -3.84
C ASN A 100 -8.61 -18.29 -4.58
N LYS A 101 -8.47 -18.32 -5.91
CA LYS A 101 -8.37 -19.58 -6.67
C LYS A 101 -7.04 -20.27 -6.38
N ILE A 102 -5.93 -19.52 -6.33
CA ILE A 102 -4.60 -20.06 -6.02
C ILE A 102 -4.57 -20.65 -4.61
N ASN A 103 -5.14 -19.94 -3.62
CA ASN A 103 -5.25 -20.47 -2.25
C ASN A 103 -6.07 -21.77 -2.18
N ARG A 104 -7.16 -21.87 -2.95
CA ARG A 104 -7.95 -23.12 -3.05
C ARG A 104 -7.16 -24.25 -3.69
N LYS A 105 -6.44 -24.00 -4.80
CA LYS A 105 -5.60 -25.00 -5.46
C LYS A 105 -4.54 -25.57 -4.51
N ARG A 106 -3.85 -24.70 -3.76
CA ARG A 106 -2.90 -25.12 -2.73
C ARG A 106 -3.58 -25.93 -1.61
N ASN A 107 -4.79 -25.55 -1.17
CA ASN A 107 -5.52 -26.34 -0.17
C ASN A 107 -5.92 -27.73 -0.69
N LEU A 108 -6.29 -27.87 -1.97
CA LEU A 108 -6.55 -29.17 -2.59
C LEU A 108 -5.30 -30.05 -2.59
N LEU A 109 -4.14 -29.47 -2.91
CA LEU A 109 -2.86 -30.17 -2.83
C LEU A 109 -2.56 -30.62 -1.38
N GLU A 110 -2.72 -29.75 -0.39
CA GLU A 110 -2.33 -30.03 1.00
C GLU A 110 -3.31 -30.92 1.78
N HIS A 111 -4.61 -30.89 1.45
CA HIS A 111 -5.64 -31.58 2.24
C HIS A 111 -6.37 -32.68 1.46
N GLU A 112 -6.41 -32.59 0.14
CA GLU A 112 -6.99 -33.63 -0.73
C GLU A 112 -5.91 -34.39 -1.52
N TYR A 113 -4.63 -34.02 -1.37
CA TYR A 113 -3.47 -34.65 -2.02
C TYR A 113 -3.58 -34.70 -3.55
N LYS A 114 -4.21 -33.67 -4.14
CA LYS A 114 -4.37 -33.54 -5.60
C LYS A 114 -3.24 -32.72 -6.18
N ASN A 115 -2.44 -33.35 -7.05
CA ASN A 115 -1.38 -32.65 -7.79
C ASN A 115 -1.99 -31.62 -8.75
N PRO A 116 -1.38 -30.42 -8.85
CA PRO A 116 -1.76 -29.45 -9.87
C PRO A 116 -1.25 -29.89 -11.25
N ASN A 117 -1.93 -29.46 -12.31
CA ASN A 117 -1.41 -29.60 -13.68
C ASN A 117 -0.59 -28.37 -14.09
N LYS A 118 0.13 -28.46 -15.22
CA LYS A 118 1.04 -27.40 -15.67
C LYS A 118 0.34 -26.06 -15.93
N GLU A 119 -0.76 -26.06 -16.68
CA GLU A 119 -1.57 -24.86 -16.97
C GLU A 119 -2.04 -24.19 -15.68
N GLU A 120 -2.45 -24.99 -14.68
CA GLU A 120 -2.90 -24.47 -13.40
C GLU A 120 -1.81 -23.75 -12.61
N VAL A 121 -0.56 -24.19 -12.75
CA VAL A 121 0.62 -23.59 -12.12
C VAL A 121 1.08 -22.35 -12.88
N GLU A 122 1.12 -22.43 -14.22
CA GLU A 122 1.43 -21.28 -15.10
C GLU A 122 0.49 -20.11 -14.82
N ASP A 123 -0.83 -20.35 -14.83
CA ASP A 123 -1.83 -19.34 -14.47
C ASP A 123 -1.55 -18.73 -13.09
N ALA A 124 -1.25 -19.58 -12.10
CA ALA A 124 -1.03 -19.12 -10.73
C ALA A 124 0.21 -18.23 -10.63
N LEU A 125 1.28 -18.62 -11.32
CA LEU A 125 2.55 -17.91 -11.36
C LEU A 125 2.39 -16.55 -12.04
N ASP A 126 1.76 -16.49 -13.22
CA ASP A 126 1.51 -15.25 -13.94
C ASP A 126 0.72 -14.25 -13.09
N ILE A 127 -0.32 -14.72 -12.42
CA ILE A 127 -1.14 -13.90 -11.52
C ILE A 127 -0.31 -13.41 -10.33
N ALA A 128 0.52 -14.26 -9.74
CA ALA A 128 1.39 -13.87 -8.63
C ALA A 128 2.40 -12.81 -9.07
N THR A 129 3.03 -12.99 -10.22
CA THR A 129 3.96 -12.03 -10.83
C THR A 129 3.29 -10.69 -11.10
N LEU A 130 2.08 -10.68 -11.68
CA LEU A 130 1.30 -9.46 -11.89
C LEU A 130 0.95 -8.77 -10.57
N PHE A 131 0.50 -9.54 -9.57
CA PHE A 131 0.14 -9.00 -8.25
C PHE A 131 1.33 -8.38 -7.53
N VAL A 132 2.46 -9.08 -7.48
CA VAL A 132 3.71 -8.57 -6.88
C VAL A 132 4.16 -7.31 -7.61
N SER A 133 4.23 -7.34 -8.93
CA SER A 133 4.68 -6.20 -9.74
C SER A 133 3.77 -4.97 -9.57
N TYR A 134 2.45 -5.16 -9.62
CA TYR A 134 1.47 -4.09 -9.50
C TYR A 134 1.49 -3.42 -8.12
N THR A 135 1.72 -4.21 -7.07
CA THR A 135 1.70 -3.71 -5.69
C THR A 135 3.07 -3.27 -5.18
N ASN A 136 4.16 -3.53 -5.91
CA ASN A 136 5.50 -3.15 -5.49
C ASN A 136 5.68 -1.64 -5.31
N LYS A 137 4.87 -0.82 -5.99
CA LYS A 137 4.86 0.65 -5.81
C LYS A 137 4.55 1.09 -4.37
N TYR A 138 3.87 0.26 -3.58
CA TYR A 138 3.57 0.54 -2.17
C TYR A 138 4.74 0.20 -1.24
N LEU A 139 5.82 -0.38 -1.76
CA LEU A 139 6.99 -0.81 -1.01
C LEU A 139 8.28 -0.16 -1.52
N SER A 140 8.40 0.07 -2.83
CA SER A 140 9.61 0.63 -3.44
C SER A 140 9.32 1.26 -4.81
N PRO A 141 9.29 2.60 -4.94
CA PRO A 141 9.37 3.61 -3.88
C PRO A 141 7.99 3.84 -3.23
N ALA A 142 7.86 3.55 -1.93
CA ALA A 142 6.64 3.78 -1.18
C ALA A 142 6.52 5.26 -0.77
N LEU A 143 5.37 5.88 -1.04
CA LEU A 143 4.99 7.16 -0.46
C LEU A 143 4.98 7.03 1.06
N VAL A 144 5.74 7.88 1.75
CA VAL A 144 5.75 7.99 3.22
C VAL A 144 5.28 9.35 3.72
N GLU A 145 5.36 10.39 2.88
CA GLU A 145 4.88 11.72 3.21
C GLU A 145 4.39 12.45 1.95
N CYS A 146 3.32 13.20 2.09
CA CYS A 146 2.76 14.03 1.03
C CYS A 146 2.34 15.39 1.60
N GLU A 147 2.79 16.47 0.96
CA GLU A 147 2.33 17.83 1.24
C GLU A 147 1.26 18.21 0.22
N LEU A 148 0.06 18.46 0.72
CA LEU A 148 -1.10 18.89 -0.06
C LEU A 148 -1.33 20.38 0.14
N PHE A 149 -1.77 21.05 -0.91
CA PHE A 149 -2.15 22.46 -0.86
C PHE A 149 -3.64 22.63 -1.21
N ASP A 150 -4.30 23.68 -0.74
CA ASP A 150 -5.78 23.81 -0.80
C ASP A 150 -6.35 24.46 -2.07
N ASP A 151 -5.56 25.28 -2.78
CA ASP A 151 -6.03 26.05 -3.94
C ASP A 151 -5.01 26.06 -5.09
N LYS A 152 -5.38 25.43 -6.21
CA LYS A 152 -4.55 25.33 -7.43
C LYS A 152 -4.54 26.61 -8.26
N GLU A 153 -5.59 27.41 -8.21
CA GLU A 153 -5.59 28.70 -8.89
C GLU A 153 -4.58 29.61 -8.18
N LEU A 154 -4.65 29.67 -6.85
CA LEU A 154 -3.72 30.44 -6.01
C LEU A 154 -2.26 30.00 -6.18
N TRP A 155 -2.01 28.70 -6.39
CA TRP A 155 -0.65 28.16 -6.57
C TRP A 155 0.05 28.69 -7.82
N ASN A 156 -0.71 29.03 -8.86
CA ASN A 156 -0.16 29.51 -10.13
C ASN A 156 -0.05 31.05 -10.19
N GLU A 157 -0.62 31.76 -9.21
CA GLU A 157 -0.58 33.21 -9.17
C GLU A 157 0.81 33.72 -8.73
N PRO A 158 1.32 34.80 -9.36
CA PRO A 158 2.58 35.38 -8.95
C PRO A 158 2.46 35.98 -7.53
N PRO A 159 3.53 35.95 -6.71
CA PRO A 159 3.50 36.46 -5.34
C PRO A 159 3.02 37.91 -5.20
N SER A 160 3.12 38.72 -6.26
CA SER A 160 2.66 40.11 -6.28
C SER A 160 1.13 40.27 -6.28
N VAL A 161 0.39 39.25 -6.72
CA VAL A 161 -1.09 39.22 -6.82
C VAL A 161 -1.74 38.67 -5.55
N LEU A 162 -1.01 37.84 -4.80
CA LEU A 162 -1.43 37.19 -3.54
C LEU A 162 -1.49 38.15 -2.32
N ARG A 163 -1.90 39.40 -2.52
CA ARG A 163 -2.00 40.35 -1.39
C ARG A 163 -3.13 39.88 -0.47
N ASP A 164 -2.73 39.38 0.70
CA ASP A 164 -3.56 38.91 1.82
C ASP A 164 -4.08 37.46 1.76
N GLU A 165 -4.11 36.82 0.59
CA GLU A 165 -4.44 35.41 0.41
C GLU A 165 -3.20 34.51 0.59
N LYS A 166 -3.36 33.41 1.33
CA LYS A 166 -2.27 32.45 1.58
C LYS A 166 -2.75 31.04 1.32
N LEU A 167 -1.97 30.31 0.53
CA LEU A 167 -2.06 28.86 0.41
C LEU A 167 -1.89 28.19 1.77
N GLN A 168 -2.77 27.23 2.04
CA GLN A 168 -2.66 26.34 3.18
C GLN A 168 -2.02 25.04 2.75
N TYR A 169 -1.24 24.45 3.64
CA TYR A 169 -0.58 23.18 3.41
C TYR A 169 -0.98 22.20 4.50
N VAL A 170 -1.25 20.96 4.10
CA VAL A 170 -1.40 19.84 5.00
C VAL A 170 -0.34 18.81 4.65
N THR A 171 0.41 18.38 5.65
CA THR A 171 1.35 17.26 5.49
C THR A 171 0.74 16.01 6.05
N ILE A 172 0.77 14.93 5.27
CA ILE A 172 0.28 13.61 5.67
C ILE A 172 1.45 12.64 5.63
N THR A 173 1.76 12.04 6.78
CA THR A 173 2.88 11.11 6.94
C THR A 173 2.37 9.73 7.34
N LEU A 174 2.83 8.69 6.66
CA LEU A 174 2.68 7.29 7.07
C LEU A 174 3.97 6.83 7.74
N ASP A 175 3.98 6.84 9.07
CA ASP A 175 5.02 6.22 9.88
C ASP A 175 4.68 4.75 10.09
N TRP A 176 4.98 3.96 9.07
CA TRP A 176 4.72 2.52 9.05
C TRP A 176 5.46 1.75 10.15
N ARG A 177 6.60 2.27 10.64
CA ARG A 177 7.41 1.63 11.68
C ARG A 177 6.74 1.73 13.05
N ASN A 178 6.09 2.86 13.33
CA ASN A 178 5.37 3.09 14.57
C ASN A 178 3.85 2.87 14.45
N SER A 179 3.37 2.37 13.31
CA SER A 179 1.95 2.12 13.04
C SER A 179 1.09 3.38 13.16
N LYS A 180 1.58 4.50 12.63
CA LYS A 180 0.91 5.81 12.71
C LYS A 180 0.65 6.46 11.36
N LEU A 181 -0.50 7.12 11.28
CA LEU A 181 -0.77 8.16 10.29
C LEU A 181 -0.76 9.50 11.02
N ILE A 182 0.03 10.44 10.52
CA ILE A 182 0.23 11.75 11.13
C ILE A 182 -0.25 12.80 10.14
N PHE A 183 -1.08 13.73 10.63
CA PHE A 183 -1.62 14.83 9.88
C PHE A 183 -1.18 16.13 10.53
N ASP A 184 -0.45 16.95 9.78
CA ASP A 184 -0.05 18.28 10.19
C ASP A 184 -0.92 19.31 9.45
N PHE A 185 -1.79 19.99 10.20
CA PHE A 185 -2.74 20.96 9.70
C PHE A 185 -2.34 22.39 10.04
N PRO A 186 -2.64 23.37 9.17
CA PRO A 186 -2.59 24.76 9.57
C PRO A 186 -3.73 25.05 10.55
N SER A 187 -3.39 25.58 11.72
CA SER A 187 -4.34 26.05 12.72
C SER A 187 -5.16 27.22 12.21
N SER A 188 -6.31 27.47 12.85
CA SER A 188 -7.16 28.64 12.57
C SER A 188 -6.54 29.97 13.06
N THR A 189 -5.45 29.93 13.82
CA THR A 189 -4.81 31.09 14.43
C THR A 189 -3.49 31.43 13.76
N ARG A 190 -3.28 32.73 13.50
CA ARG A 190 -2.00 33.23 13.01
C ARG A 190 -1.10 33.60 14.19
N ASN A 191 0.16 33.21 14.14
CA ASN A 191 1.17 33.73 15.06
C ASN A 191 1.51 35.19 14.76
N THR A 192 2.37 35.76 15.61
CA THR A 192 2.81 37.17 15.56
C THR A 192 3.50 37.55 14.25
N ASN A 193 3.95 36.57 13.45
CA ASN A 193 4.59 36.77 12.15
C ASN A 193 3.60 36.60 10.99
N GLY A 194 2.30 36.41 11.27
CA GLY A 194 1.25 36.21 10.28
C GLY A 194 1.29 34.85 9.59
N LYS A 195 2.05 33.87 10.11
CA LYS A 195 2.01 32.45 9.68
C LYS A 195 0.94 31.71 10.48
N TYR A 196 0.33 30.68 9.90
CA TYR A 196 -0.53 29.78 10.66
C TYR A 196 0.33 28.97 11.63
N ASP A 197 -0.10 28.82 12.89
CA ASP A 197 0.47 27.77 13.74
C ASP A 197 0.00 26.42 13.20
N HIS A 198 0.63 25.32 13.61
CA HIS A 198 0.35 23.98 13.09
C HIS A 198 -0.20 23.07 14.19
N ILE A 199 -1.21 22.26 13.86
CA ILE A 199 -1.84 21.27 14.74
C ILE A 199 -1.51 19.90 14.17
N VAL A 200 -0.84 19.08 14.99
CA VAL A 200 -0.52 17.70 14.64
C VAL A 200 -1.54 16.76 15.26
N GLU A 201 -2.18 15.95 14.42
CA GLU A 201 -3.06 14.86 14.82
C GLU A 201 -2.42 13.52 14.42
N GLU A 202 -2.50 12.52 15.31
CA GLU A 202 -1.94 11.19 15.07
C GLU A 202 -3.04 10.13 15.22
N LEU A 203 -3.09 9.19 14.28
CA LEU A 203 -3.90 7.99 14.35
C LEU A 203 -2.99 6.77 14.43
N THR A 204 -3.30 5.85 15.32
CA THR A 204 -2.64 4.56 15.46
C THR A 204 -3.44 3.47 14.74
N ALA A 205 -2.78 2.38 14.34
CA ALA A 205 -3.44 1.25 13.66
C ALA A 205 -4.63 0.61 14.40
N ASN A 206 -4.77 0.87 15.71
CA ASN A 206 -5.87 0.36 16.54
C ASN A 206 -7.07 1.30 16.62
N ASP A 207 -6.93 2.56 16.18
CA ASP A 207 -8.02 3.51 16.15
C ASP A 207 -9.07 3.10 15.11
N THR A 208 -10.35 3.37 15.41
CA THR A 208 -11.48 2.95 14.56
C THR A 208 -11.41 3.52 13.16
N ASP A 209 -10.82 4.71 13.04
CA ASP A 209 -10.85 5.50 11.82
C ASP A 209 -9.59 5.27 10.97
N TYR A 210 -8.57 4.59 11.51
CA TYR A 210 -7.27 4.38 10.84
C TYR A 210 -7.44 3.78 9.44
N ASP A 211 -8.34 2.80 9.29
CA ASP A 211 -8.53 2.11 8.01
C ASP A 211 -9.15 3.04 6.94
N GLU A 212 -10.01 3.98 7.35
CA GLU A 212 -10.58 5.01 6.46
C GLU A 212 -9.52 6.03 6.04
N TYR A 213 -8.71 6.51 6.98
CA TYR A 213 -7.63 7.46 6.70
C TYR A 213 -6.46 6.81 5.92
N LEU A 214 -6.20 5.53 6.13
CA LEU A 214 -5.24 4.77 5.33
C LEU A 214 -5.74 4.61 3.89
N LYS A 215 -7.02 4.27 3.70
CA LYS A 215 -7.63 4.22 2.37
C LYS A 215 -7.50 5.56 1.64
N PHE A 216 -7.77 6.64 2.35
CA PHE A 216 -7.56 7.99 1.86
C PHE A 216 -6.10 8.22 1.44
N TYR A 217 -5.16 7.92 2.33
CA TYR A 217 -3.72 8.07 2.07
C TYR A 217 -3.29 7.30 0.81
N LEU A 218 -3.75 6.06 0.67
CA LEU A 218 -3.43 5.22 -0.48
C LEU A 218 -4.03 5.75 -1.79
N SER A 219 -5.14 6.48 -1.73
CA SER A 219 -5.70 7.13 -2.92
C SER A 219 -4.80 8.24 -3.48
N LEU A 220 -3.88 8.78 -2.68
CA LEU A 220 -2.93 9.80 -3.13
C LEU A 220 -1.95 9.25 -4.19
N TYR A 221 -1.68 7.94 -4.22
CA TYR A 221 -0.88 7.31 -5.28
C TYR A 221 -1.52 7.51 -6.67
N ASP A 222 -2.84 7.56 -6.77
CA ASP A 222 -3.53 7.79 -8.05
C ASP A 222 -3.47 9.27 -8.49
N ILE A 223 -3.05 10.17 -7.60
CA ILE A 223 -2.87 11.60 -7.88
C ILE A 223 -1.41 11.87 -8.24
N ILE A 224 -0.44 11.28 -7.52
CA ILE A 224 1.00 11.45 -7.77
C ILE A 224 1.43 10.88 -9.13
N HIS A 225 0.80 9.77 -9.57
CA HIS A 225 1.20 9.06 -10.79
C HIS A 225 0.35 9.39 -12.02
N ARG A 226 -0.42 10.49 -12.01
CA ARG A 226 -1.11 11.05 -13.18
C ARG A 226 -0.25 12.08 -13.89
#